data_AF-A0A3M7BZ12-F1
#
_entry.id   AF-A0A3M7BZ12-F1
#
_cell.length_a   1.000
_cell.length_b   1.000
_cell.length_c   1.000
_cell.angle_alpha   90.00
_cell.angle_beta   90.00
_cell.angle_gamma   90.00
#
_symmetry.space_group_name_H-M   'P 1'
#
loop_
_entity.id
_entity.type
_entity.pdbx_description
1 polymer ?
#
loop_
_entity_poly.entity_id
_entity_poly.type
_entity_poly.pdbx_seq_one_letter_code
_entity_poly.pdbx_strand_id
1 'polypeptide(L)'
;MKAPSPLTLRALRALVYTDLPTTSSRQCLINHTQRHSYASQTPAKRQQQRTSKPAPPPPNTSKPAPPPPVFRPTPSGPDLRKKRDDDEDFTPYPLSRPIGMPNPPQPGENIGLDTRGWREKRDDFHNYEKHLERRARMTKQIAKPYFRDWSNMRFHKGKVFVANERLFRGEHALFFPNFYGRTLEKRAERLQSGDGYGGLGRDTCQAMAGKVSVVSLGGNEWADRQVATWTKENPELEGVLRENGDVAQRVWISYEENWAKWHILNLFGAGNLRKGLSL
;
A
#
# COMPACT_ATOMS: atom_id res chain seq x y z
N MET A 1 15.58 3.94 13.58
CA MET A 1 15.85 2.52 13.19
C MET A 1 17.04 2.58 12.23
N LYS A 2 17.95 1.60 12.13
CA LYS A 2 19.06 1.76 11.16
C LYS A 2 18.50 1.86 9.73
N ALA A 3 18.90 2.92 9.03
CA ALA A 3 18.64 3.13 7.62
C ALA A 3 19.05 1.90 6.77
N PRO A 4 18.23 1.43 5.82
CA PRO A 4 18.61 0.34 4.93
C PRO A 4 19.81 0.75 4.07
N SER A 5 20.78 -0.15 3.93
CA SER A 5 21.96 0.09 3.10
C SER A 5 21.63 0.05 1.60
N PRO A 6 22.47 0.65 0.73
CA PRO A 6 22.32 0.54 -0.72
C PRO A 6 22.25 -0.90 -1.23
N LEU A 7 23.02 -1.80 -0.62
CA LEU A 7 23.01 -3.23 -0.96
C LEU A 7 21.65 -3.87 -0.61
N THR A 8 21.07 -3.51 0.54
CA THR A 8 19.73 -3.99 0.91
C THR A 8 18.68 -3.53 -0.08
N LEU A 9 18.73 -2.27 -0.53
CA LEU A 9 17.79 -1.75 -1.53
C LEU A 9 17.98 -2.39 -2.90
N ARG A 10 19.23 -2.64 -3.32
CA ARG A 10 19.53 -3.39 -4.56
C ARG A 10 19.07 -4.84 -4.47
N ALA A 11 19.25 -5.49 -3.32
CA ALA A 11 18.74 -6.83 -3.09
C ALA A 11 17.21 -6.86 -3.15
N LEU A 12 16.52 -5.91 -2.52
CA LEU A 12 15.06 -5.77 -2.62
C LEU A 12 14.61 -5.57 -4.07
N ARG A 13 15.30 -4.70 -4.83
CA ARG A 13 15.02 -4.51 -6.25
C ARG A 13 15.22 -5.81 -7.04
N ALA A 14 16.32 -6.53 -6.83
CA ALA A 14 16.63 -7.77 -7.54
C ALA A 14 15.66 -8.92 -7.21
N LEU A 15 15.16 -8.99 -5.98
CA LEU A 15 14.15 -9.98 -5.57
C LEU A 15 12.80 -9.76 -6.28
N VAL A 16 12.46 -8.51 -6.58
CA VAL A 16 11.18 -8.16 -7.22
C VAL A 16 11.29 -8.15 -8.74
N TYR A 17 12.43 -7.68 -9.27
CA TYR A 17 12.71 -7.56 -10.69
C TYR A 17 13.87 -8.48 -11.07
N THR A 18 13.58 -9.77 -11.26
CA THR A 18 14.58 -10.77 -11.64
C THR A 18 15.13 -10.57 -13.06
N ASP A 19 14.37 -9.90 -13.91
CA ASP A 19 14.58 -9.90 -15.37
C ASP A 19 15.07 -8.56 -15.93
N LEU A 20 15.27 -7.53 -15.09
CA LEU A 20 15.78 -6.25 -15.59
C LEU A 20 17.28 -6.34 -15.89
N PRO A 21 17.73 -6.03 -17.12
CA PRO A 21 19.15 -6.01 -17.43
C PRO A 21 19.81 -4.90 -16.60
N THR A 22 20.59 -5.30 -15.61
CA THR A 22 21.47 -4.39 -14.88
C THR A 22 22.48 -3.85 -15.87
N THR A 23 22.36 -2.55 -16.20
CA THR A 23 23.41 -1.78 -16.89
C THR A 23 24.61 -1.61 -15.96
N SER A 24 25.34 -2.69 -15.76
CA SER A 24 26.71 -2.66 -15.28
C SER A 24 27.38 -3.92 -15.79
N SER A 25 28.29 -3.70 -16.73
CA SER A 25 29.19 -4.71 -17.28
C SER A 25 29.83 -5.54 -16.16
N ARG A 26 29.45 -6.81 -16.09
CA ARG A 26 30.35 -7.97 -16.06
C ARG A 26 29.48 -9.20 -16.25
N GLN A 27 29.65 -9.82 -17.42
CA GLN A 27 29.14 -11.16 -17.69
C GLN A 27 29.62 -12.09 -16.57
N CYS A 28 28.71 -12.44 -15.67
CA CYS A 28 28.75 -13.72 -15.00
C CYS A 28 27.45 -14.42 -15.38
N LEU A 29 27.58 -15.35 -16.33
CA LEU A 29 26.60 -16.40 -16.57
C LEU A 29 26.37 -17.11 -15.23
N ILE A 30 25.31 -16.76 -14.52
CA ILE A 30 24.76 -17.62 -13.49
C ILE A 30 23.52 -18.24 -14.10
N ASN A 31 23.75 -19.42 -14.65
CA ASN A 31 22.72 -20.33 -15.11
C ASN A 31 21.65 -20.48 -14.03
N HIS A 32 20.41 -20.34 -14.49
CA HIS A 32 19.22 -20.83 -13.83
C HIS A 32 19.45 -22.26 -13.34
N THR A 33 19.53 -22.46 -12.02
CA THR A 33 19.16 -23.68 -11.27
C THR A 33 19.77 -23.59 -9.86
N GLN A 34 19.06 -22.96 -8.92
CA GLN A 34 19.11 -23.46 -7.54
C GLN A 34 17.70 -23.47 -6.96
N ARG A 35 17.16 -24.70 -6.91
CA ARG A 35 16.17 -25.13 -5.95
C ARG A 35 16.66 -24.70 -4.56
N HIS A 36 16.05 -23.70 -3.94
CA HIS A 36 16.14 -23.56 -2.49
C HIS A 36 15.07 -24.42 -1.84
N SER A 37 15.35 -25.71 -1.80
CA SER A 37 14.77 -26.64 -0.83
C SER A 37 15.20 -26.20 0.57
N TYR A 38 14.26 -25.64 1.35
CA TYR A 38 14.45 -25.52 2.79
C TYR A 38 13.96 -26.82 3.43
N ALA A 39 14.93 -27.66 3.82
CA ALA A 39 14.69 -28.78 4.72
C ALA A 39 14.16 -28.24 6.04
N SER A 40 12.92 -28.57 6.39
CA SER A 40 12.43 -28.45 7.76
C SER A 40 13.22 -29.44 8.61
N GLN A 41 14.18 -28.95 9.40
CA GLN A 41 14.68 -29.74 10.52
C GLN A 41 13.54 -29.79 11.55
N THR A 42 12.79 -30.88 11.52
CA THR A 42 11.94 -31.29 12.64
C THR A 42 12.87 -31.65 13.80
N PRO A 43 12.76 -31.00 14.98
CA PRO A 43 13.52 -31.46 16.13
C PRO A 43 12.91 -32.78 16.61
N ALA A 44 13.63 -33.87 16.38
CA ALA A 44 13.34 -35.17 16.96
C ALA A 44 13.41 -35.06 18.50
N LYS A 45 12.32 -35.45 19.17
CA LYS A 45 12.22 -35.63 20.62
C LYS A 45 13.33 -36.57 21.09
N ARG A 46 14.37 -36.03 21.73
CA ARG A 46 15.31 -36.82 22.53
C ARG A 46 14.69 -37.04 23.90
N GLN A 47 14.06 -38.20 24.10
CA GLN A 47 13.72 -38.72 25.41
C GLN A 47 14.99 -38.95 26.21
N GLN A 48 15.17 -38.23 27.32
CA GLN A 48 16.03 -38.67 28.41
C GLN A 48 15.25 -38.52 29.72
N GLN A 49 14.69 -39.64 30.15
CA GLN A 49 14.25 -39.86 31.52
C GLN A 49 15.49 -39.98 32.40
N ARG A 50 15.58 -39.17 33.46
CA ARG A 50 16.36 -39.50 34.67
C ARG A 50 15.54 -39.14 35.90
N THR A 51 15.59 -40.07 36.85
CA THR A 51 14.71 -40.28 37.98
C THR A 51 15.10 -39.50 39.24
N SER A 52 14.06 -39.08 39.98
CA SER A 52 13.92 -38.97 41.45
C SER A 52 14.83 -38.07 42.31
N LYS A 53 14.24 -37.02 42.91
CA LYS A 53 14.08 -36.82 44.38
C LYS A 53 13.07 -35.66 44.65
N PRO A 54 12.17 -35.73 45.65
CA PRO A 54 11.17 -34.67 45.87
C PRO A 54 11.70 -33.59 46.82
N ALA A 55 11.56 -32.32 46.45
CA ALA A 55 11.76 -31.16 47.31
C ALA A 55 10.39 -30.62 47.80
N PRO A 56 10.32 -30.05 49.02
CA PRO A 56 9.04 -29.63 49.63
C PRO A 56 8.41 -28.44 48.90
N PRO A 57 7.07 -28.29 48.97
CA PRO A 57 6.37 -27.25 48.23
C PRO A 57 6.64 -25.84 48.80
N PRO A 58 6.91 -24.82 47.96
CA PRO A 58 6.91 -23.43 48.41
C PRO A 58 5.47 -22.90 48.61
N PRO A 59 5.29 -21.88 49.46
CA PRO A 59 3.98 -21.43 49.95
C PRO A 59 3.12 -20.76 48.88
N ASN A 60 1.81 -21.03 48.95
CA ASN A 60 0.76 -20.38 48.18
C ASN A 60 0.82 -18.85 48.37
N THR A 61 1.31 -18.15 47.34
CA THR A 61 1.04 -16.73 47.16
C THR A 61 0.24 -16.58 45.88
N SER A 62 -1.08 -16.59 46.04
CA SER A 62 -2.05 -16.32 44.98
C SER A 62 -1.96 -14.86 44.55
N LYS A 63 -1.18 -14.59 43.51
CA LYS A 63 -1.46 -13.46 42.60
C LYS A 63 -2.11 -14.04 41.34
N PRO A 64 -3.34 -13.64 40.97
CA PRO A 64 -3.92 -14.07 39.71
C PRO A 64 -3.05 -13.57 38.57
N ALA A 65 -2.53 -14.49 37.75
CA ALA A 65 -1.88 -14.13 36.51
C ALA A 65 -2.89 -13.43 35.58
N PRO A 66 -2.50 -12.38 34.84
CA PRO A 66 -3.35 -11.82 33.80
C PRO A 66 -3.72 -12.94 32.81
N PRO A 67 -4.97 -12.97 32.31
CA PRO A 67 -5.39 -14.01 31.38
C PRO A 67 -4.47 -14.00 30.16
N PRO A 68 -4.09 -15.18 29.62
CA PRO A 68 -3.28 -15.25 28.41
C PRO A 68 -3.98 -14.47 27.28
N PRO A 69 -3.24 -13.78 26.41
CA PRO A 69 -3.84 -13.09 25.27
C PRO A 69 -4.58 -14.13 24.45
N VAL A 70 -5.91 -14.04 24.44
CA VAL A 70 -6.78 -14.91 23.65
C VAL A 70 -6.40 -14.69 22.20
N PHE A 71 -5.70 -15.64 21.59
CA PHE A 71 -5.42 -15.63 20.16
C PHE A 71 -6.75 -15.75 19.43
N ARG A 72 -7.30 -14.60 19.02
CA ARG A 72 -8.51 -14.54 18.20
C ARG A 72 -8.07 -14.65 16.74
N PRO A 73 -8.65 -15.56 15.95
CA PRO A 73 -8.28 -15.71 14.54
C PRO A 73 -8.46 -14.37 13.81
N THR A 74 -7.45 -13.98 13.04
CA THR A 74 -7.47 -12.75 12.25
C THR A 74 -8.62 -12.83 11.25
N PRO A 75 -9.58 -11.89 11.26
CA PRO A 75 -10.68 -11.94 10.32
C PRO A 75 -10.15 -11.90 8.88
N SER A 76 -10.46 -12.94 8.11
CA SER A 76 -10.10 -13.05 6.70
C SER A 76 -11.25 -12.49 5.86
N GLY A 77 -11.11 -11.27 5.33
CA GLY A 77 -12.06 -10.69 4.38
C GLY A 77 -11.90 -9.17 4.25
N PRO A 78 -12.68 -8.51 3.36
CA PRO A 78 -12.82 -7.04 3.35
C PRO A 78 -13.70 -6.54 4.51
N ASP A 79 -14.37 -7.45 5.22
CA ASP A 79 -15.12 -7.16 6.45
C ASP A 79 -14.14 -7.22 7.63
N LEU A 80 -13.38 -6.13 7.79
CA LEU A 80 -12.71 -5.84 9.05
C LEU A 80 -13.79 -5.83 10.13
N ARG A 81 -13.68 -6.79 11.06
CA ARG A 81 -14.60 -7.10 12.17
C ARG A 81 -15.70 -6.03 12.37
N LYS A 82 -16.95 -6.33 12.00
CA LYS A 82 -18.10 -5.51 12.39
C LYS A 82 -18.11 -5.38 13.91
N LYS A 83 -18.04 -4.14 14.40
CA LYS A 83 -18.18 -3.80 15.82
C LYS A 83 -19.47 -4.45 16.32
N ARG A 84 -19.38 -5.24 17.39
CA ARG A 84 -20.57 -5.62 18.16
C ARG A 84 -20.85 -4.50 19.15
N ASP A 85 -22.10 -4.35 19.56
CA ASP A 85 -22.51 -3.27 20.47
C ASP A 85 -21.68 -3.29 21.77
N ASP A 86 -21.17 -4.46 22.16
CA ASP A 86 -20.39 -4.72 23.38
C ASP A 86 -18.87 -4.43 23.29
N ASP A 87 -18.33 -4.05 22.13
CA ASP A 87 -16.88 -3.76 22.01
C ASP A 87 -16.58 -2.31 22.50
N GLU A 88 -16.07 -2.18 23.73
CA GLU A 88 -15.66 -0.91 24.37
C GLU A 88 -14.45 -0.25 23.68
N ASP A 89 -13.47 -1.05 23.23
CA ASP A 89 -12.25 -0.59 22.55
C ASP A 89 -11.95 -1.46 21.32
N PHE A 90 -12.08 -0.88 20.11
CA PHE A 90 -11.70 -1.55 18.87
C PHE A 90 -10.20 -1.39 18.60
N THR A 91 -9.39 -2.38 18.98
CA THR A 91 -7.96 -2.41 18.64
C THR A 91 -7.75 -2.93 17.21
N PRO A 92 -7.14 -2.15 16.30
CA PRO A 92 -6.89 -2.59 14.93
C PRO A 92 -5.90 -3.75 14.90
N TYR A 93 -6.21 -4.77 14.11
CA TYR A 93 -5.35 -5.94 13.94
C TYR A 93 -4.19 -5.64 12.99
N PRO A 94 -3.05 -6.35 13.13
CA PRO A 94 -2.02 -6.35 12.12
C PRO A 94 -2.57 -6.90 10.79
N LEU A 95 -1.99 -6.44 9.70
CA LEU A 95 -2.42 -6.79 8.36
C LEU A 95 -2.17 -8.28 8.07
N SER A 96 -3.23 -9.08 7.93
CA SER A 96 -3.11 -10.53 7.72
C SER A 96 -2.62 -10.93 6.34
N ARG A 97 -2.98 -10.15 5.31
CA ARG A 97 -2.63 -10.37 3.91
C ARG A 97 -2.04 -9.10 3.28
N PRO A 98 -1.11 -9.21 2.33
CA PRO A 98 -0.62 -8.03 1.62
C PRO A 98 -1.78 -7.30 0.92
N ILE A 99 -1.62 -5.98 0.78
CA ILE A 99 -2.58 -5.11 0.09
C ILE A 99 -2.08 -4.89 -1.33
N GLY A 100 -2.98 -4.96 -2.31
CA GLY A 100 -2.68 -4.70 -3.71
C GLY A 100 -3.58 -5.47 -4.67
N MET A 101 -3.18 -5.48 -5.93
CA MET A 101 -3.81 -6.22 -7.02
C MET A 101 -3.12 -7.58 -7.22
N PRO A 102 -3.87 -8.65 -7.55
CA PRO A 102 -3.27 -9.96 -7.81
C PRO A 102 -2.48 -10.01 -9.12
N ASN A 103 -2.90 -9.24 -10.12
CA ASN A 103 -2.26 -9.18 -11.43
C ASN A 103 -1.33 -7.95 -11.52
N PRO A 104 -0.24 -8.04 -12.30
CA PRO A 104 0.65 -6.91 -12.52
C PRO A 104 -0.10 -5.77 -13.23
N PRO A 105 0.06 -4.51 -12.78
CA PRO A 105 -0.55 -3.36 -13.44
C PRO A 105 -0.01 -3.21 -14.86
N GLN A 106 -0.88 -2.86 -15.80
CA GLN A 106 -0.49 -2.54 -17.18
C GLN A 106 -0.61 -1.04 -17.45
N PRO A 107 0.26 -0.47 -18.32
CA PRO A 107 0.07 0.89 -18.80
C PRO A 107 -1.28 1.06 -19.48
N GLY A 108 -1.96 2.17 -19.21
CA GLY A 108 -3.28 2.45 -19.76
C GLY A 108 -4.44 1.74 -19.05
N GLU A 109 -4.20 1.08 -17.92
CA GLU A 109 -5.27 0.73 -16.98
C GLU A 109 -5.65 1.96 -16.14
N ASN A 110 -6.92 2.05 -15.72
CA ASN A 110 -7.42 3.11 -14.83
C ASN A 110 -7.21 4.56 -15.34
N ILE A 111 -7.15 4.78 -16.66
CA ILE A 111 -7.01 6.13 -17.26
C ILE A 111 -8.22 7.02 -16.93
N GLY A 112 -9.39 6.42 -16.73
CA GLY A 112 -10.64 7.16 -16.49
C GLY A 112 -11.20 7.82 -17.75
N LEU A 113 -10.58 7.63 -18.92
CA LEU A 113 -11.12 8.05 -20.21
C LEU A 113 -12.21 7.08 -20.65
N ASP A 114 -13.41 7.61 -20.82
CA ASP A 114 -14.52 6.87 -21.39
C ASP A 114 -14.41 6.82 -22.91
N THR A 115 -13.93 5.69 -23.42
CA THR A 115 -13.74 5.41 -24.85
C THR A 115 -15.06 5.23 -25.62
N ARG A 116 -16.21 5.18 -24.90
CA ARG A 116 -17.53 5.02 -25.53
C ARG A 116 -17.88 6.19 -26.45
N GLY A 117 -18.48 5.87 -27.59
CA GLY A 117 -18.95 6.85 -28.56
C GLY A 117 -20.16 7.66 -28.07
N TRP A 118 -20.46 8.79 -28.72
CA TRP A 118 -21.66 9.60 -28.41
C TRP A 118 -22.97 8.82 -28.53
N ARG A 119 -23.06 7.91 -29.51
CA ARG A 119 -24.23 7.04 -29.71
C ARG A 119 -24.41 6.08 -28.54
N GLU A 120 -23.35 5.37 -28.16
CA GLU A 120 -23.36 4.45 -27.01
C GLU A 120 -23.69 5.18 -25.71
N LYS A 121 -23.13 6.38 -25.50
CA LYS A 121 -23.47 7.22 -24.35
C LYS A 121 -24.96 7.57 -24.33
N ARG A 122 -25.52 7.97 -25.47
CA ARG A 122 -26.96 8.25 -25.61
C ARG A 122 -27.80 7.01 -25.32
N ASP A 123 -27.45 5.88 -25.90
CA ASP A 123 -28.21 4.64 -25.74
C ASP A 123 -28.14 4.14 -24.28
N ASP A 124 -27.02 4.37 -23.59
CA ASP A 124 -26.86 4.13 -22.15
C ASP A 124 -27.73 5.03 -21.27
N PHE A 125 -28.09 6.23 -21.73
CA PHE A 125 -29.06 7.07 -21.04
C PHE A 125 -30.48 6.48 -21.09
N HIS A 126 -30.79 5.62 -22.06
CA HIS A 126 -32.10 4.99 -22.21
C HIS A 126 -32.13 3.53 -21.72
N ASN A 127 -30.99 2.95 -21.33
CA ASN A 127 -30.93 1.57 -20.85
C ASN A 127 -31.43 1.46 -19.39
N TYR A 128 -32.61 0.85 -19.23
CA TYR A 128 -33.26 0.67 -17.92
C TYR A 128 -32.45 -0.20 -16.95
N GLU A 129 -31.83 -1.28 -17.42
CA GLU A 129 -31.03 -2.19 -16.59
C GLU A 129 -29.81 -1.47 -16.00
N LYS A 130 -29.10 -0.70 -16.82
CA LYS A 130 -27.97 0.13 -16.37
C LYS A 130 -28.39 1.14 -15.30
N HIS A 131 -29.60 1.69 -15.37
CA HIS A 131 -30.12 2.58 -14.33
C HIS A 131 -30.45 1.85 -13.03
N LEU A 132 -30.97 0.62 -13.09
CA LEU A 132 -31.19 -0.22 -11.91
C LEU A 132 -29.86 -0.54 -11.21
N GLU A 133 -28.84 -0.94 -11.95
CA GLU A 133 -27.51 -1.22 -11.41
C GLU A 133 -26.87 0.03 -10.78
N ARG A 134 -26.95 1.17 -11.48
CA ARG A 134 -26.44 2.45 -10.97
C ARG A 134 -27.16 2.83 -9.68
N ARG A 135 -28.49 2.67 -9.63
CA ARG A 135 -29.30 2.93 -8.43
C ARG A 135 -28.88 2.01 -7.30
N ALA A 136 -28.76 0.71 -7.53
CA ALA A 136 -28.31 -0.25 -6.50
C ALA A 136 -26.92 0.13 -5.94
N ARG A 137 -25.99 0.55 -6.82
CA ARG A 137 -24.66 1.03 -6.40
C ARG A 137 -24.74 2.30 -5.55
N MET A 138 -25.52 3.29 -5.97
CA MET A 138 -25.73 4.53 -5.21
C MET A 138 -26.43 4.27 -3.88
N THR A 139 -27.48 3.45 -3.85
CA THR A 139 -28.17 3.04 -2.62
C THR A 139 -27.21 2.34 -1.68
N LYS A 140 -26.34 1.44 -2.17
CA LYS A 140 -25.29 0.81 -1.35
C LYS A 140 -24.30 1.83 -0.79
N GLN A 141 -23.96 2.88 -1.54
CA GLN A 141 -23.10 3.97 -1.05
C GLN A 141 -23.80 4.85 -0.01
N ILE A 142 -25.07 5.21 -0.23
CA ILE A 142 -25.89 6.00 0.70
C ILE A 142 -26.19 5.21 1.98
N ALA A 143 -26.42 3.91 1.85
CA ALA A 143 -26.66 3.02 2.97
C ALA A 143 -25.41 2.81 3.84
N LYS A 144 -24.20 3.16 3.35
CA LYS A 144 -23.04 3.27 4.25
C LYS A 144 -23.33 4.43 5.19
N PRO A 145 -23.41 4.21 6.51
CA PRO A 145 -23.68 5.31 7.43
C PRO A 145 -22.51 6.29 7.31
N TYR A 146 -22.79 7.54 6.91
CA TYR A 146 -21.80 8.63 6.90
C TYR A 146 -21.07 8.72 8.25
N PHE A 147 -21.81 8.52 9.34
CA PHE A 147 -21.28 8.50 10.70
C PHE A 147 -20.45 7.27 11.06
N ARG A 148 -20.38 6.24 10.21
CA ARG A 148 -19.58 5.04 10.51
C ARG A 148 -18.11 5.41 10.61
N ASP A 149 -17.59 6.14 9.63
CA ASP A 149 -16.18 6.51 9.60
C ASP A 149 -15.85 7.53 10.70
N TRP A 150 -16.80 8.42 11.03
CA TRP A 150 -16.71 9.33 12.18
C TRP A 150 -16.74 8.59 13.53
N SER A 151 -17.66 7.63 13.70
CA SER A 151 -17.75 6.81 14.92
C SER A 151 -16.50 5.95 15.09
N ASN A 152 -15.89 5.52 13.98
CA ASN A 152 -14.63 4.79 13.98
C ASN A 152 -13.43 5.67 14.37
N MET A 153 -13.50 7.00 14.21
CA MET A 153 -12.42 7.90 14.66
C MET A 153 -12.19 7.85 16.17
N ARG A 154 -13.21 7.52 16.97
CA ARG A 154 -13.07 7.30 18.42
C ARG A 154 -12.05 6.21 18.73
N PHE A 155 -11.92 5.22 17.85
CA PHE A 155 -11.04 4.07 18.06
C PHE A 155 -9.78 4.22 17.24
N HIS A 156 -8.62 4.29 17.91
CA HIS A 156 -7.30 4.39 17.27
C HIS A 156 -7.21 5.46 16.17
N LYS A 157 -7.93 6.58 16.32
CA LYS A 157 -7.99 7.70 15.36
C LYS A 157 -8.47 7.26 13.97
N GLY A 158 -9.35 6.25 13.90
CA GLY A 158 -9.91 5.73 12.64
C GLY A 158 -9.01 4.73 11.93
N LYS A 159 -7.93 4.25 12.57
CA LYS A 159 -7.09 3.20 11.99
C LYS A 159 -7.85 1.89 11.93
N VAL A 160 -7.85 1.31 10.74
CA VAL A 160 -8.57 0.07 10.45
C VAL A 160 -7.65 -1.16 10.62
N PHE A 161 -6.35 -0.99 10.36
CA PHE A 161 -5.33 -2.01 10.57
C PHE A 161 -4.01 -1.35 11.01
N VAL A 162 -3.12 -2.16 11.56
CA VAL A 162 -1.73 -1.77 11.85
C VAL A 162 -0.82 -2.44 10.81
N ALA A 163 0.17 -1.71 10.31
CA ALA A 163 1.17 -2.27 9.41
C ALA A 163 2.02 -3.33 10.13
N ASN A 164 2.39 -4.39 9.43
CA ASN A 164 3.26 -5.42 10.01
C ASN A 164 4.68 -4.89 10.15
N GLU A 165 5.37 -5.26 11.23
CA GLU A 165 6.80 -4.95 11.42
C GLU A 165 7.70 -5.67 10.39
N ARG A 166 7.22 -6.81 9.88
CA ARG A 166 7.92 -7.64 8.89
C ARG A 166 7.36 -7.41 7.50
N LEU A 167 8.26 -7.37 6.53
CA LEU A 167 7.92 -7.35 5.11
C LEU A 167 7.26 -8.66 4.68
N PHE A 168 6.33 -8.57 3.74
CA PHE A 168 5.81 -9.74 3.03
C PHE A 168 6.88 -10.29 2.10
N ARG A 169 6.90 -11.62 1.93
CA ARG A 169 7.77 -12.28 0.95
C ARG A 169 7.33 -11.89 -0.46
N GLY A 170 8.30 -11.73 -1.38
CA GLY A 170 8.03 -11.33 -2.77
C GLY A 170 7.00 -12.21 -3.47
N GLU A 171 7.06 -13.54 -3.27
CA GLU A 171 6.12 -14.52 -3.84
C GLU A 171 4.65 -14.30 -3.45
N HIS A 172 4.40 -13.67 -2.30
CA HIS A 172 3.05 -13.42 -1.78
C HIS A 172 2.68 -11.93 -1.89
N ALA A 173 3.63 -11.06 -2.20
CA ALA A 173 3.39 -9.64 -2.31
C ALA A 173 2.45 -9.38 -3.50
N LEU A 174 1.46 -8.52 -3.28
CA LEU A 174 0.55 -8.08 -4.32
C LEU A 174 1.12 -6.86 -5.04
N PHE A 175 0.63 -6.61 -6.24
CA PHE A 175 1.07 -5.48 -7.04
C PHE A 175 0.42 -4.17 -6.60
N PHE A 176 1.18 -3.08 -6.67
CA PHE A 176 0.62 -1.76 -6.49
C PHE A 176 -0.28 -1.40 -7.69
N PRO A 177 -1.49 -0.85 -7.48
CA PRO A 177 -2.40 -0.53 -8.58
C PRO A 177 -1.84 0.58 -9.49
N ASN A 178 -2.17 0.52 -10.78
CA ASN A 178 -1.88 1.62 -11.70
C ASN A 178 -2.81 2.80 -11.43
N PHE A 179 -2.24 4.00 -11.31
CA PHE A 179 -2.97 5.26 -11.34
C PHE A 179 -2.51 6.04 -12.56
N TYR A 180 -3.47 6.69 -13.22
CA TYR A 180 -3.20 7.59 -14.31
C TYR A 180 -3.46 9.02 -13.89
N GLY A 181 -2.56 9.94 -14.24
CA GLY A 181 -2.76 11.34 -13.93
C GLY A 181 -1.75 12.26 -14.58
N ARG A 182 -1.87 13.55 -14.29
CA ARG A 182 -0.96 14.59 -14.78
C ARG A 182 0.37 14.55 -14.04
N THR A 183 1.48 14.40 -14.74
CA THR A 183 2.80 14.62 -14.13
C THR A 183 3.03 16.10 -13.82
N LEU A 184 3.61 16.36 -12.65
CA LEU A 184 4.03 17.69 -12.22
C LEU A 184 5.51 17.96 -12.49
N GLU A 185 6.24 16.99 -13.05
CA GLU A 185 7.65 17.14 -13.38
C GLU A 185 7.87 18.18 -14.49
N LYS A 186 8.85 19.08 -14.31
CA LYS A 186 9.15 20.16 -15.27
C LYS A 186 9.79 19.66 -16.56
N ARG A 187 10.63 18.62 -16.46
CA ARG A 187 11.43 18.07 -17.57
C ARG A 187 10.74 16.90 -18.26
N ALA A 188 9.53 16.55 -17.85
CA ALA A 188 8.78 15.48 -18.50
C ALA A 188 8.45 15.88 -19.95
N GLU A 189 8.80 15.00 -20.88
CA GLU A 189 8.44 15.11 -22.29
C GLU A 189 6.91 15.18 -22.46
N ARG A 190 6.40 15.87 -23.48
CA ARG A 190 4.97 15.80 -23.78
C ARG A 190 4.73 14.64 -24.75
N LEU A 191 3.95 13.65 -24.31
CA LEU A 191 3.52 12.53 -25.17
C LEU A 191 2.46 13.02 -26.17
N GLN A 192 2.35 12.36 -27.33
CA GLN A 192 1.36 12.70 -28.35
C GLN A 192 -0.09 12.51 -27.83
N SER A 193 -0.97 13.41 -28.28
CA SER A 193 -2.16 13.83 -27.52
C SER A 193 -3.41 12.95 -27.73
N GLY A 194 -4.22 12.91 -26.67
CA GLY A 194 -5.41 12.07 -26.50
C GLY A 194 -5.68 11.72 -25.02
N ASP A 195 -4.74 12.05 -24.13
CA ASP A 195 -4.72 11.70 -22.71
C ASP A 195 -5.59 12.54 -21.78
N GLY A 196 -6.21 13.62 -22.27
CA GLY A 196 -6.94 14.58 -21.42
C GLY A 196 -6.05 15.50 -20.57
N TYR A 197 -4.73 15.37 -20.64
CA TYR A 197 -3.75 16.15 -19.87
C TYR A 197 -2.76 16.95 -20.75
N GLY A 198 -2.98 16.97 -22.07
CA GLY A 198 -2.16 17.75 -23.02
C GLY A 198 -0.76 17.18 -23.20
N GLY A 199 -0.62 15.85 -23.16
CA GLY A 199 0.65 15.13 -23.28
C GLY A 199 1.42 14.96 -21.97
N LEU A 200 0.88 15.48 -20.86
CA LEU A 200 1.45 15.34 -19.51
C LEU A 200 0.87 14.17 -18.73
N GLY A 201 -0.01 13.35 -19.32
CA GLY A 201 -0.52 12.14 -18.68
C GLY A 201 0.58 11.11 -18.47
N ARG A 202 0.60 10.45 -17.30
CA ARG A 202 1.55 9.40 -16.94
C ARG A 202 0.90 8.32 -16.10
N ASP A 203 1.28 7.09 -16.38
CA ASP A 203 1.00 5.90 -15.55
C ASP A 203 1.98 5.81 -14.39
N THR A 204 1.48 5.56 -13.18
CA THR A 204 2.34 5.30 -12.02
C THR A 204 3.12 4.00 -12.18
N CYS A 205 2.56 3.00 -12.87
CA CYS A 205 3.25 1.75 -13.17
C CYS A 205 4.58 2.00 -13.90
N GLN A 206 4.58 2.86 -14.92
CA GLN A 206 5.79 3.23 -15.66
C GLN A 206 6.73 4.09 -14.81
N ALA A 207 6.20 5.06 -14.06
CA ALA A 207 7.00 5.95 -13.22
C ALA A 207 7.73 5.21 -12.08
N MET A 208 7.18 4.07 -11.61
CA MET A 208 7.73 3.28 -10.51
C MET A 208 8.51 2.04 -10.94
N ALA A 209 8.49 1.72 -12.23
CA ALA A 209 9.11 0.52 -12.76
C ALA A 209 10.60 0.43 -12.38
N GLY A 210 11.00 -0.72 -11.85
CA GLY A 210 12.40 -1.04 -11.55
C GLY A 210 13.01 -0.29 -10.37
N LYS A 211 12.25 0.48 -9.58
CA LYS A 211 12.76 1.21 -8.40
C LYS A 211 12.01 0.84 -7.13
N VAL A 212 12.70 0.92 -6.00
CA VAL A 212 12.06 0.82 -4.67
C VAL A 212 11.38 2.15 -4.38
N SER A 213 10.06 2.20 -4.48
CA SER A 213 9.29 3.43 -4.42
C SER A 213 8.58 3.59 -3.08
N VAL A 214 8.82 4.72 -2.42
CA VAL A 214 8.04 5.16 -1.25
C VAL A 214 6.90 6.02 -1.75
N VAL A 215 5.67 5.49 -1.66
CA VAL A 215 4.48 6.17 -2.20
C VAL A 215 3.76 6.94 -1.10
N SER A 216 3.59 8.23 -1.33
CA SER A 216 2.85 9.16 -0.49
C SER A 216 1.56 9.55 -1.18
N LEU A 217 0.42 9.21 -0.58
CA LEU A 217 -0.91 9.60 -1.06
C LEU A 217 -1.40 10.80 -0.26
N GLY A 218 -1.63 11.92 -0.92
CA GLY A 218 -2.13 13.17 -0.33
C GLY A 218 -3.31 13.73 -1.09
N GLY A 219 -4.00 14.74 -0.55
CA GLY A 219 -5.16 15.33 -1.23
C GLY A 219 -5.90 16.39 -0.42
N ASN A 220 -5.83 16.30 0.90
CA ASN A 220 -6.31 17.31 1.83
C ASN A 220 -5.18 17.65 2.81
N GLU A 221 -5.21 18.87 3.35
CA GLU A 221 -4.16 19.36 4.25
C GLU A 221 -3.94 18.45 5.47
N TRP A 222 -5.01 17.89 6.04
CA TRP A 222 -4.88 16.93 7.15
C TRP A 222 -4.12 15.68 6.73
N ALA A 223 -4.41 15.10 5.57
CA ALA A 223 -3.71 13.93 5.04
C ALA A 223 -2.24 14.27 4.74
N ASP A 224 -1.99 15.43 4.13
CA ASP A 224 -0.65 15.88 3.78
C ASP A 224 0.22 16.08 5.03
N ARG A 225 -0.35 16.64 6.12
CA ARG A 225 0.34 16.75 7.41
C ARG A 225 0.68 15.38 7.99
N GLN A 226 -0.26 14.42 7.97
CA GLN A 226 0.02 13.05 8.44
C GLN A 226 1.14 12.39 7.64
N VAL A 227 1.11 12.51 6.30
CA VAL A 227 2.20 11.99 5.46
C VAL A 227 3.52 12.72 5.73
N ALA A 228 3.49 14.03 5.97
CA ALA A 228 4.67 14.82 6.29
C ALA A 228 5.37 14.33 7.57
N THR A 229 4.61 13.93 8.61
CA THR A 229 5.19 13.38 9.85
C THR A 229 6.06 12.15 9.62
N TRP A 230 5.74 11.34 8.61
CA TRP A 230 6.52 10.15 8.29
C TRP A 230 7.61 10.42 7.25
N THR A 231 7.42 11.43 6.39
CA THR A 231 8.32 11.71 5.26
C THR A 231 9.28 12.87 5.49
N LYS A 232 8.78 14.08 5.76
CA LYS A 232 9.57 15.31 5.90
C LYS A 232 10.19 15.44 7.28
N GLU A 233 9.48 14.98 8.32
CA GLU A 233 9.95 15.06 9.70
C GLU A 233 10.90 13.91 10.07
N ASN A 234 11.15 12.98 9.13
CA ASN A 234 12.04 11.84 9.32
C ASN A 234 13.35 11.99 8.53
N PRO A 235 14.42 12.55 9.13
CA PRO A 235 15.69 12.75 8.44
C PRO A 235 16.39 11.44 8.07
N GLU A 236 16.12 10.33 8.77
CA GLU A 236 16.68 9.01 8.42
C GLU A 236 16.16 8.55 7.04
N LEU A 237 14.87 8.73 6.79
CA LEU A 237 14.25 8.35 5.50
C LEU A 237 14.76 9.23 4.36
N GLU A 238 14.90 10.53 4.60
CA GLU A 238 15.44 11.45 3.60
C GLU A 238 16.90 11.16 3.27
N GLY A 239 17.72 10.85 4.28
CA GLY A 239 19.11 10.43 4.10
C GLY A 239 19.20 9.19 3.20
N VAL A 240 18.40 8.15 3.49
CA VAL A 240 18.34 6.93 2.68
C VAL A 240 17.98 7.21 1.23
N LEU A 241 16.94 8.03 1.00
CA LEU A 241 16.49 8.34 -0.36
C LEU A 241 17.52 9.16 -1.13
N ARG A 242 18.22 10.09 -0.45
CA ARG A 242 19.25 10.92 -1.08
C ARG A 242 20.51 10.13 -1.42
N GLU A 243 20.93 9.24 -0.54
CA GLU A 243 22.10 8.36 -0.75
C GLU A 243 21.84 7.32 -1.85
N ASN A 244 20.58 6.89 -2.01
CA ASN A 244 20.20 5.79 -2.90
C ASN A 244 19.30 6.22 -4.06
N GLY A 245 19.47 7.45 -4.57
CA GLY A 245 18.61 7.99 -5.65
C GLY A 245 18.67 7.20 -6.97
N ASP A 246 19.67 6.32 -7.14
CA ASP A 246 19.79 5.41 -8.29
C ASP A 246 18.80 4.22 -8.21
N VAL A 247 18.44 3.77 -7.00
CA VAL A 247 17.63 2.56 -6.76
C VAL A 247 16.29 2.87 -6.09
N ALA A 248 16.27 3.85 -5.19
CA ALA A 248 15.10 4.24 -4.43
C ALA A 248 14.57 5.60 -4.89
N GLN A 249 13.26 5.77 -4.76
CA GLN A 249 12.61 7.04 -5.08
C GLN A 249 11.40 7.28 -4.19
N ARG A 250 10.98 8.55 -4.10
CA ARG A 250 9.73 8.94 -3.47
C ARG A 250 8.74 9.39 -4.53
N VAL A 251 7.53 8.86 -4.49
CA VAL A 251 6.46 9.19 -5.42
C VAL A 251 5.31 9.81 -4.63
N TRP A 252 4.97 11.05 -4.98
CA TRP A 252 3.82 11.74 -4.39
C TRP A 252 2.65 11.72 -5.36
N ILE A 253 1.52 11.20 -4.91
CA ILE A 253 0.27 11.15 -5.67
C ILE A 253 -0.74 12.04 -4.95
N SER A 254 -1.16 13.10 -5.62
CA SER A 254 -2.27 13.94 -5.16
C SER A 254 -3.57 13.37 -5.72
N TYR A 255 -4.50 13.02 -4.85
CA TYR A 255 -5.83 12.55 -5.23
C TYR A 255 -6.86 13.63 -4.93
N GLU A 256 -7.67 13.98 -5.93
CA GLU A 256 -8.76 14.95 -5.80
C GLU A 256 -10.03 14.36 -6.39
N GLU A 257 -11.07 14.21 -5.57
CA GLU A 257 -12.36 13.67 -6.01
C GLU A 257 -13.23 14.74 -6.67
N ASN A 258 -13.13 15.99 -6.21
CA ASN A 258 -14.01 17.05 -6.66
C ASN A 258 -13.53 17.60 -8.00
N TRP A 259 -14.34 17.39 -9.04
CA TRP A 259 -14.07 17.84 -10.40
C TRP A 259 -13.77 19.35 -10.48
N ALA A 260 -14.52 20.18 -9.77
CA ALA A 260 -14.35 21.64 -9.82
C ALA A 260 -13.04 22.06 -9.14
N LYS A 261 -12.73 21.48 -7.97
CA LYS A 261 -11.45 21.71 -7.29
C LYS A 261 -10.29 21.23 -8.14
N TRP A 262 -10.44 20.10 -8.84
CA TRP A 262 -9.45 19.60 -9.78
C TRP A 262 -9.18 20.60 -10.92
N HIS A 263 -10.21 21.18 -11.54
CA HIS A 263 -10.01 22.21 -12.58
C HIS A 263 -9.28 23.45 -12.04
N ILE A 264 -9.65 23.93 -10.85
CA ILE A 264 -8.96 25.07 -10.20
C ILE A 264 -7.49 24.73 -9.93
N LEU A 265 -7.23 23.54 -9.41
CA LEU A 265 -5.87 23.05 -9.15
C LEU A 265 -5.05 22.95 -10.44
N ASN A 266 -5.68 22.50 -11.52
CA ASN A 266 -5.05 22.31 -12.82
C ASN A 266 -4.68 23.66 -13.48
N LEU A 267 -5.52 24.68 -13.29
CA LEU A 267 -5.33 26.04 -13.81
C LEU A 267 -4.34 26.87 -12.97
N PHE A 268 -4.43 26.80 -11.64
CA PHE A 268 -3.73 27.73 -10.74
C PHE A 268 -2.78 27.05 -9.74
N GLY A 269 -3.13 25.84 -9.29
CA GLY A 269 -2.44 25.16 -8.18
C GLY A 269 -1.21 24.33 -8.58
N ALA A 270 -1.12 23.88 -9.84
CA ALA A 270 -0.04 23.00 -10.29
C ALA A 270 1.37 23.59 -10.06
N GLY A 271 1.52 24.92 -10.16
CA GLY A 271 2.77 25.61 -9.85
C GLY A 271 3.15 25.58 -8.36
N ASN A 272 2.16 25.72 -7.47
CA ASN A 272 2.37 25.76 -6.03
C ASN A 272 2.59 24.37 -5.44
N LEU A 273 1.88 23.35 -5.94
CA LEU A 273 2.11 21.95 -5.57
C LEU A 273 3.58 21.55 -5.81
N ARG A 274 4.14 21.94 -6.96
CA ARG A 274 5.55 21.70 -7.28
C ARG A 274 6.51 22.29 -6.26
N LYS A 275 6.26 23.52 -5.80
CA LYS A 275 7.12 24.22 -4.82
C LYS A 275 7.09 23.57 -3.44
N GLY A 276 5.94 23.02 -3.04
CA GLY A 276 5.80 22.30 -1.77
C GLY A 276 6.45 20.90 -1.76
N LEU A 277 6.79 20.38 -2.95
CA LEU A 277 7.31 19.04 -3.20
C LEU A 277 8.76 19.01 -3.68
N SER A 278 9.33 20.15 -4.09
CA SER A 278 10.76 20.25 -4.42
C SER A 278 11.59 20.03 -3.16
N LEU A 279 12.23 18.85 -3.11
CA LEU A 279 13.57 18.70 -2.53
C LEU A 279 14.58 19.03 -3.63
#